data_AF-A0AAD7SWH0-F1
#
_entry.id   AF-A0AAD7SWH0-F1
#
_cell.length_a   1.000
_cell.length_b   1.000
_cell.length_c   1.000
_cell.angle_alpha   90.00
_cell.angle_beta   90.00
_cell.angle_gamma   90.00
#
_symmetry.space_group_name_H-M   'P 1'
#
loop_
_entity.id
_entity.type
_entity.pdbx_description
1 polymer ?
#
loop_
_entity_poly.entity_id
_entity_poly.type
_entity_poly.pdbx_seq_one_letter_code
_entity_poly.pdbx_strand_id
1 'polypeptide(L)'
;MLKGPTKLPIEGPWRHASIKSFLKNVDAGKEETGCDVDNQIDGIAKLAPIVACYVGKPEMLEKVEDAIRVTQNDDLCIAETLAAARILEHYILNGPDPKALDSVLKQLDDPDRKNPQELDRAVAGHLHQVKEKIAKTPQELIPAVFPNS
;
A
#
# COMPACT_ATOMS: atom_id res chain seq x y z
N MET A 1 -36.14 0.55 -5.75
CA MET A 1 -35.13 1.32 -5.00
C MET A 1 -35.22 0.91 -3.54
N LEU A 2 -34.20 0.25 -3.00
CA LEU A 2 -34.10 -0.03 -1.57
C LEU A 2 -33.88 1.30 -0.85
N LYS A 3 -34.76 1.65 0.09
CA LYS A 3 -34.56 2.78 0.99
C LYS A 3 -33.39 2.41 1.92
N GLY A 4 -32.23 3.01 1.70
CA GLY A 4 -31.11 2.90 2.62
C GLY A 4 -31.49 3.41 4.02
N PRO A 5 -30.75 3.00 5.07
CA PRO A 5 -31.01 3.45 6.42
C PRO A 5 -30.96 4.99 6.53
N THR A 6 -31.93 5.58 7.21
CA THR A 6 -32.09 7.03 7.42
C THR A 6 -31.04 7.63 8.37
N LYS A 7 -30.28 6.78 9.08
CA LYS A 7 -29.17 7.16 9.93
C LYS A 7 -27.98 6.27 9.61
N LEU A 8 -26.91 6.87 9.09
CA LEU A 8 -25.64 6.18 8.92
C LEU A 8 -25.05 5.86 10.31
N PRO A 9 -24.27 4.77 10.44
CA PRO A 9 -23.68 4.37 11.73
C PRO A 9 -22.68 5.39 12.30
N ILE A 10 -22.30 6.41 11.53
CA ILE A 10 -21.37 7.47 11.90
C ILE A 10 -21.90 8.82 11.39
N GLU A 11 -21.75 9.86 12.21
CA GLU A 11 -22.06 11.24 11.83
C GLU A 11 -20.91 11.86 11.05
N GLY A 12 -21.19 12.34 9.83
CA GLY A 12 -20.21 12.94 8.93
C GLY A 12 -19.56 11.94 7.95
N PRO A 13 -18.73 12.44 7.02
CA PRO A 13 -18.05 11.58 6.06
C PRO A 13 -17.02 10.70 6.78
N TRP A 14 -16.97 9.43 6.41
CA TRP A 14 -15.94 8.51 6.89
C TRP A 14 -14.55 9.02 6.45
N ARG A 15 -13.59 8.99 7.37
CA ARG A 15 -12.18 9.35 7.12
C ARG A 15 -11.26 8.27 7.71
N HIS A 16 -10.24 7.90 6.95
CA HIS A 16 -9.17 7.01 7.36
C HIS A 16 -8.51 7.48 8.67
N ALA A 17 -7.98 6.54 9.47
CA ALA A 17 -7.29 6.88 10.72
C ALA A 17 -6.03 7.71 10.44
N SER A 18 -5.26 7.35 9.42
CA SER A 18 -4.10 8.07 8.89
C SER A 18 -4.33 9.57 8.73
N ILE A 19 -5.42 9.95 8.05
CA ILE A 19 -5.77 11.35 7.77
C ILE A 19 -6.21 12.08 9.03
N LYS A 20 -6.98 11.43 9.91
CA LYS A 20 -7.41 12.04 11.19
C LYS A 20 -6.20 12.35 12.08
N SER A 21 -5.28 11.39 12.20
CA SER A 21 -4.06 11.54 12.99
C SER A 21 -3.12 12.56 12.38
N PHE A 22 -2.94 12.56 11.05
CA PHE A 22 -2.19 13.58 10.32
C PHE A 22 -2.64 14.99 10.68
N LEU A 23 -3.94 15.28 10.52
CA LEU A 23 -4.49 16.61 10.82
C LEU A 23 -4.26 17.00 12.29
N LYS A 24 -4.51 16.07 13.22
CA LYS A 24 -4.27 16.29 14.65
C LYS A 24 -2.79 16.58 14.96
N ASN A 25 -1.88 15.86 14.33
CA ASN A 25 -0.43 16.03 14.55
C ASN A 25 0.09 17.34 13.95
N VAL A 26 -0.43 17.76 12.78
CA VAL A 26 -0.17 19.07 12.18
C VAL A 26 -0.66 20.19 13.09
N ASP A 27 -1.90 20.11 13.58
CA ASP A 27 -2.48 21.11 14.50
C ASP A 27 -1.69 21.22 15.81
N ALA A 28 -1.08 20.11 16.24
CA ALA A 28 -0.21 20.06 17.40
C ALA A 28 1.24 20.53 17.13
N GLY A 29 1.59 20.87 15.88
CA GLY A 29 2.92 21.33 15.50
C GLY A 29 4.01 20.25 15.59
N LYS A 30 3.65 18.97 15.42
CA LYS A 30 4.65 17.89 15.41
C LYS A 30 5.46 17.90 14.12
N GLU A 31 6.73 17.54 14.24
CA GLU A 31 7.62 17.31 13.09
C GLU A 31 7.22 16.05 12.32
N GLU A 32 7.02 14.94 13.02
CA GLU A 32 6.46 13.71 12.45
C GLU A 32 4.95 13.70 12.55
N THR A 33 4.28 13.71 11.41
CA THR A 33 2.82 13.87 11.33
C THR A 33 2.06 12.58 11.08
N GLY A 34 2.72 11.53 10.61
CA GLY A 34 2.07 10.26 10.28
C GLY A 34 1.42 9.56 11.47
N CYS A 35 0.42 8.72 11.19
CA CYS A 35 -0.19 7.86 12.20
C CYS A 35 0.67 6.61 12.45
N ASP A 36 1.04 6.36 13.70
CA ASP A 36 1.92 5.27 14.15
C ASP A 36 1.19 3.96 14.48
N VAL A 37 -0.15 3.96 14.42
CA VAL A 37 -0.99 2.80 14.76
C VAL A 37 -1.89 2.36 13.62
N ASP A 38 -1.92 3.12 12.52
CA ASP A 38 -2.76 2.80 11.37
C ASP A 38 -1.98 1.96 10.35
N ASN A 39 -2.20 0.64 10.41
CA ASN A 39 -1.56 -0.34 9.56
C ASN A 39 -2.34 -0.67 8.25
N GLN A 40 -3.28 0.21 7.84
CA GLN A 40 -4.03 0.07 6.59
C GLN A 40 -3.20 0.48 5.36
N ILE A 41 -3.63 0.12 4.15
CA ILE A 41 -2.82 0.30 2.93
C ILE A 41 -3.08 1.62 2.18
N ASP A 42 -3.35 2.72 2.89
CA ASP A 42 -3.73 4.01 2.26
C ASP A 42 -2.63 4.62 1.38
N GLY A 43 -1.38 4.18 1.57
CA GLY A 43 -0.24 4.58 0.75
C GLY A 43 -0.44 4.32 -0.74
N ILE A 44 -1.16 3.25 -1.11
CA ILE A 44 -1.42 2.88 -2.52
C ILE A 44 -2.15 3.99 -3.28
N ALA A 45 -3.08 4.68 -2.63
CA ALA A 45 -3.88 5.73 -3.26
C ALA A 45 -3.04 6.95 -3.68
N LYS A 46 -1.82 7.09 -3.14
CA LYS A 46 -0.92 8.22 -3.36
C LYS A 46 0.25 7.88 -4.29
N LEU A 47 0.46 6.60 -4.60
CA LEU A 47 1.65 6.11 -5.32
C LEU A 47 1.78 6.66 -6.74
N ALA A 48 0.70 6.64 -7.51
CA ALA A 48 0.74 6.94 -8.94
C ALA A 48 1.46 8.26 -9.31
N PRO A 49 1.12 9.41 -8.72
CA PRO A 49 1.83 10.66 -9.03
C PRO A 49 3.29 10.66 -8.57
N ILE A 50 3.63 10.01 -7.46
CA ILE A 50 5.00 10.01 -6.93
C ILE A 50 5.89 9.13 -7.82
N VAL A 51 5.46 7.89 -8.08
CA VAL A 51 6.21 6.95 -8.92
C VAL A 51 6.38 7.53 -10.32
N ALA A 52 5.35 8.15 -10.92
CA ALA A 52 5.47 8.77 -12.24
C ALA A 52 6.51 9.91 -12.27
N CYS A 53 6.62 10.72 -11.22
CA CYS A 53 7.60 11.81 -11.11
C CYS A 53 9.06 11.33 -10.95
N TYR A 54 9.24 10.14 -10.35
CA TYR A 54 10.57 9.61 -9.99
C TYR A 54 10.94 8.30 -10.69
N VAL A 55 10.13 7.83 -11.64
CA VAL A 55 10.35 6.55 -12.34
C VAL A 55 11.78 6.44 -12.90
N GLY A 56 12.45 5.33 -12.60
CA GLY A 56 13.81 5.03 -13.03
C GLY A 56 14.92 5.79 -12.28
N LYS A 57 14.57 6.69 -11.36
CA LYS A 57 15.54 7.44 -10.55
C LYS A 57 15.93 6.65 -9.29
N PRO A 58 17.20 6.71 -8.85
CA PRO A 58 17.67 5.94 -7.69
C PRO A 58 16.96 6.31 -6.38
N GLU A 59 16.43 7.53 -6.27
CA GLU A 59 15.72 8.06 -5.11
C GLU A 59 14.20 7.78 -5.11
N MET A 60 13.66 7.05 -6.09
CA MET A 60 12.20 6.86 -6.24
C MET A 60 11.55 6.32 -4.96
N LEU A 61 12.12 5.25 -4.38
CA LEU A 61 11.57 4.61 -3.19
C LEU A 61 11.69 5.48 -1.94
N GLU A 62 12.78 6.24 -1.80
CA GLU A 62 12.93 7.22 -0.72
C GLU A 62 11.83 8.28 -0.78
N LYS A 63 11.55 8.81 -1.99
CA LYS A 63 10.50 9.84 -2.17
C LYS A 63 9.09 9.29 -1.98
N VAL A 64 8.87 8.01 -2.28
CA VAL A 64 7.64 7.31 -1.91
C VAL A 64 7.52 7.24 -0.39
N GLU A 65 8.55 6.73 0.29
CA GLU A 65 8.56 6.60 1.75
C GLU A 65 8.30 7.95 2.45
N ASP A 66 9.04 8.99 2.09
CA ASP A 66 8.88 10.36 2.60
C ASP A 66 7.42 10.82 2.54
N ALA A 67 6.79 10.65 1.38
CA ALA A 67 5.43 11.11 1.13
C ALA A 67 4.37 10.31 1.92
N ILE A 68 4.59 9.00 2.11
CA ILE A 68 3.66 8.17 2.89
C ILE A 68 3.79 8.48 4.39
N ARG A 69 5.02 8.64 4.90
CA ARG A 69 5.33 8.96 6.31
C ARG A 69 4.69 10.25 6.79
N VAL A 70 4.34 11.18 5.89
CA VAL A 70 3.51 12.36 6.22
C VAL A 70 2.17 11.96 6.87
N THR A 71 1.55 10.87 6.43
CA THR A 71 0.19 10.48 6.87
C THR A 71 0.13 9.14 7.61
N GLN A 72 1.09 8.25 7.38
CA GLN A 72 1.18 6.92 8.00
C GLN A 72 2.62 6.62 8.35
N ASN A 73 2.90 6.37 9.62
CA ASN A 73 4.23 6.08 10.14
C ASN A 73 4.25 4.67 10.76
N ASP A 74 3.89 3.68 9.95
CA ASP A 74 3.89 2.26 10.30
C ASP A 74 4.76 1.49 9.31
N ASP A 75 5.72 0.70 9.80
CA ASP A 75 6.73 0.08 8.93
C ASP A 75 6.17 -1.02 8.04
N LEU A 76 5.07 -1.68 8.43
CA LEU A 76 4.42 -2.67 7.56
C LEU A 76 3.74 -1.97 6.39
N CYS A 77 3.01 -0.88 6.65
CA CYS A 77 2.44 -0.03 5.60
C CYS A 77 3.49 0.48 4.62
N ILE A 78 4.61 0.97 5.14
CA ILE A 78 5.70 1.47 4.32
C ILE A 78 6.27 0.35 3.45
N ALA A 79 6.61 -0.80 4.02
CA ALA A 79 7.13 -1.93 3.26
C ALA A 79 6.17 -2.43 2.17
N GLU A 80 4.87 -2.56 2.47
CA GLU A 80 3.86 -2.95 1.47
C GLU A 80 3.71 -1.91 0.36
N THR A 81 3.72 -0.62 0.73
CA THR A 81 3.58 0.48 -0.23
C THR A 81 4.80 0.58 -1.14
N LEU A 82 6.01 0.35 -0.63
CA LEU A 82 7.24 0.33 -1.41
C LEU A 82 7.29 -0.86 -2.37
N ALA A 83 6.84 -2.04 -1.94
CA ALA A 83 6.70 -3.18 -2.85
C ALA A 83 5.71 -2.87 -3.98
N ALA A 84 4.57 -2.24 -3.68
CA ALA A 84 3.63 -1.79 -4.69
C ALA A 84 4.21 -0.71 -5.62
N ALA A 85 5.05 0.20 -5.10
CA ALA A 85 5.77 1.19 -5.90
C ALA A 85 6.72 0.54 -6.91
N ARG A 86 7.46 -0.50 -6.50
CA ARG A 86 8.31 -1.30 -7.41
C ARG A 86 7.49 -1.96 -8.53
N ILE A 87 6.32 -2.50 -8.19
CA ILE A 87 5.41 -3.11 -9.20
C ILE A 87 4.93 -2.04 -10.19
N LEU A 88 4.50 -0.88 -9.69
CA LEU A 88 4.01 0.20 -10.54
C LEU A 88 5.13 0.77 -11.44
N GLU A 89 6.32 1.00 -10.89
CA GLU A 89 7.50 1.41 -11.65
C GLU A 89 7.82 0.42 -12.77
N HIS A 90 7.80 -0.88 -12.47
CA HIS A 90 8.04 -1.93 -13.46
C HIS A 90 7.08 -1.80 -14.66
N TYR A 91 5.79 -1.61 -14.40
CA TYR A 91 4.81 -1.46 -15.47
C TYR A 91 4.96 -0.15 -16.25
N ILE A 92 5.35 0.95 -15.59
CA ILE A 92 5.58 2.23 -16.29
C ILE A 92 6.79 2.12 -17.23
N LEU A 93 7.87 1.47 -16.79
CA LEU A 93 9.10 1.34 -17.58
C LEU A 93 9.00 0.30 -18.70
N ASN A 94 8.28 -0.80 -18.48
CA ASN A 94 8.31 -1.96 -19.37
C ASN A 94 6.98 -2.23 -20.10
N GLY A 95 5.91 -1.53 -19.73
CA GLY A 95 4.55 -1.86 -20.19
C GLY A 95 4.03 -3.16 -19.55
N PRO A 96 2.96 -3.76 -20.11
CA PRO A 96 2.38 -5.00 -19.58
C PRO A 96 3.38 -6.15 -19.57
N ASP A 97 3.68 -6.68 -18.38
CA ASP A 97 4.60 -7.80 -18.20
C ASP A 97 4.04 -8.83 -17.21
N PRO A 98 3.76 -10.09 -17.63
CA PRO A 98 3.31 -11.14 -16.73
C PRO A 98 4.35 -11.54 -15.67
N LYS A 99 5.61 -11.11 -15.83
CA LYS A 99 6.72 -11.37 -14.89
C LYS A 99 7.01 -10.19 -13.96
N ALA A 100 6.16 -9.16 -13.92
CA ALA A 100 6.36 -8.01 -13.03
C ALA A 100 6.51 -8.44 -11.56
N LEU A 101 5.65 -9.36 -11.10
CA LEU A 101 5.71 -9.86 -9.73
C LEU A 101 7.02 -10.61 -9.42
N ASP A 102 7.51 -11.40 -10.38
CA ASP A 102 8.78 -12.13 -10.24
C ASP A 102 9.98 -11.17 -10.21
N SER A 103 9.92 -10.11 -11.01
CA SER A 103 10.95 -9.07 -11.04
C SER A 103 11.02 -8.33 -9.70
N VAL A 104 9.88 -8.03 -9.09
CA VAL A 104 9.84 -7.39 -7.76
C VAL A 104 10.25 -8.34 -6.65
N LEU A 105 9.80 -9.60 -6.66
CA LEU A 105 10.29 -10.61 -5.70
C LEU A 105 11.81 -10.74 -5.73
N LYS A 106 12.41 -10.78 -6.93
CA LYS A 106 13.87 -10.77 -7.08
C LYS A 106 14.54 -9.53 -6.50
N GLN A 107 13.92 -8.34 -6.61
CA GLN A 107 14.44 -7.13 -5.98
C GLN A 107 14.36 -7.16 -4.45
N LEU A 108 13.30 -7.75 -3.89
CA LEU A 108 13.15 -7.89 -2.43
C LEU A 108 14.12 -8.92 -1.84
N ASP A 109 14.43 -9.98 -2.60
CA ASP A 109 15.39 -11.01 -2.21
C ASP A 109 16.85 -10.59 -2.39
N ASP A 110 17.13 -9.48 -3.07
CA ASP A 110 18.48 -8.97 -3.28
C ASP A 110 19.05 -8.42 -1.95
N PRO A 111 20.17 -8.98 -1.44
CA PRO A 111 20.79 -8.53 -0.20
C PRO A 111 21.38 -7.11 -0.32
N ASP A 112 21.71 -6.67 -1.52
CA ASP A 112 22.29 -5.35 -1.80
C ASP A 112 21.24 -4.36 -2.36
N ARG A 113 19.95 -4.67 -2.19
CA ARG A 113 18.85 -3.85 -2.69
C ARG A 113 18.87 -2.43 -2.12
N LYS A 114 18.43 -1.48 -2.94
CA LYS A 114 18.20 -0.09 -2.52
C LYS A 114 16.96 0.01 -1.64
N ASN A 115 17.07 0.78 -0.56
CA ASN A 115 16.01 1.02 0.43
C ASN A 115 15.50 -0.31 1.05
N PRO A 116 16.36 -1.04 1.80
CA PRO A 116 15.94 -2.25 2.50
C PRO A 116 15.01 -1.89 3.67
N GLN A 117 13.91 -2.62 3.80
CA GLN A 117 12.97 -2.52 4.91
C GLN A 117 13.07 -3.76 5.79
N GLU A 118 12.84 -3.60 7.10
CA GLU A 118 12.86 -4.73 8.05
C GLU A 118 11.83 -5.81 7.70
N LEU A 119 10.68 -5.39 7.17
CA LEU A 119 9.54 -6.26 6.87
C LEU A 119 9.50 -6.76 5.42
N ASP A 120 10.52 -6.50 4.60
CA ASP A 120 10.57 -6.93 3.19
C ASP A 120 10.34 -8.45 3.03
N ARG A 121 10.85 -9.26 3.95
CA ARG A 121 10.66 -10.72 3.93
C ARG A 121 9.20 -11.12 4.14
N ALA A 122 8.48 -10.41 5.02
CA ALA A 122 7.07 -10.65 5.24
C ALA A 122 6.25 -10.25 4.00
N VAL A 123 6.56 -9.09 3.41
CA VAL A 123 5.93 -8.60 2.19
C VAL A 123 6.20 -9.53 1.00
N ALA A 124 7.42 -10.04 0.83
CA ALA A 124 7.73 -11.05 -0.17
C ALA A 124 6.88 -12.32 0.03
N GLY A 125 6.68 -12.74 1.29
CA GLY A 125 5.75 -13.81 1.65
C GLY A 125 4.31 -13.53 1.21
N HIS A 126 3.80 -12.31 1.42
CA HIS A 126 2.47 -11.89 0.95
C HIS A 126 2.38 -11.96 -0.59
N LEU A 127 3.39 -11.47 -1.30
CA LEU A 127 3.45 -11.51 -2.77
C LEU A 127 3.50 -12.95 -3.30
N HIS A 128 4.23 -13.85 -2.64
CA HIS A 128 4.20 -15.29 -2.98
C HIS A 128 2.80 -15.89 -2.85
N GLN A 129 2.07 -15.57 -1.78
CA GLN A 129 0.69 -16.05 -1.61
C GLN A 129 -0.24 -15.53 -2.72
N VAL A 130 -0.06 -14.29 -3.17
CA VAL A 130 -0.80 -13.73 -4.31
C VAL A 130 -0.45 -14.52 -5.58
N LYS A 131 0.84 -14.75 -5.84
CA LYS A 131 1.32 -15.50 -7.01
C LYS A 131 0.73 -16.91 -7.09
N GLU A 132 0.70 -17.63 -5.97
CA GLU A 132 0.10 -18.98 -5.88
C GLU A 132 -1.41 -19.01 -6.16
N LYS A 133 -2.08 -17.88 -5.99
CA LYS A 133 -3.53 -17.74 -6.11
C LYS A 133 -3.97 -17.03 -7.40
N ILE A 134 -3.04 -16.50 -8.21
CA ILE A 134 -3.38 -15.64 -9.35
C ILE A 134 -4.23 -16.32 -10.43
N ALA A 135 -4.09 -17.64 -10.57
CA ALA A 135 -4.85 -18.45 -11.52
C ALA A 135 -6.21 -18.92 -10.94
N LYS A 136 -6.46 -18.72 -9.65
CA LYS A 136 -7.69 -19.13 -8.98
C LYS A 136 -8.77 -18.07 -9.17
N THR A 137 -9.99 -18.52 -9.40
CA THR A 137 -11.17 -17.67 -9.45
C THR A 137 -11.51 -17.13 -8.05
N PRO A 138 -12.21 -15.98 -7.95
CA PRO A 138 -12.68 -15.47 -6.66
C PRO A 138 -13.47 -16.52 -5.86
N GLN A 139 -14.29 -17.35 -6.52
CA GLN A 139 -15.08 -18.41 -5.89
C GLN A 139 -14.21 -19.47 -5.21
N GLU A 140 -13.03 -19.78 -5.76
CA GLU A 140 -12.08 -20.73 -5.16
C GLU A 140 -11.30 -20.13 -4.00
N LEU A 141 -11.29 -18.80 -3.85
CA LEU A 141 -10.52 -18.07 -2.85
C LEU A 141 -11.35 -17.59 -1.67
N ILE A 142 -12.65 -17.34 -1.86
CA ILE A 142 -13.54 -16.83 -0.82
C ILE A 142 -13.94 -17.98 0.12
N PRO A 143 -13.52 -17.97 1.40
CA PRO A 143 -13.78 -19.07 2.32
C PRO A 143 -15.24 -19.17 2.79
N ALA A 144 -16.05 -18.11 2.61
CA ALA A 144 -17.47 -18.09 2.96
C ALA A 144 -18.25 -17.10 2.08
N VAL A 145 -19.35 -17.57 1.48
CA VAL A 145 -20.37 -16.69 0.90
C VAL A 145 -21.27 -16.25 2.05
N PHE A 146 -21.34 -14.95 2.34
CA PHE A 146 -22.34 -14.45 3.29
C PHE A 146 -23.70 -14.44 2.58
N PRO A 147 -24.66 -15.31 2.96
CA PRO A 147 -26.01 -15.16 2.46
C PRO A 147 -26.61 -13.88 3.05
N ASN A 148 -27.21 -13.05 2.20
CA ASN A 148 -28.08 -11.97 2.67
C ASN A 148 -29.34 -12.61 3.26
N SER A 149 -29.39 -12.79 4.58
CA SER A 149 -30.61 -13.08 5.33
C SER A 149 -31.39 -11.81 5.62
#